data_AF-A0A2H0WNL3-F1
#
_entry.id   AF-A0A2H0WNL3-F1
#
_cell.length_a   1.000
_cell.length_b   1.000
_cell.length_c   1.000
_cell.angle_alpha   90.00
_cell.angle_beta   90.00
_cell.angle_gamma   90.00
#
_symmetry.space_group_name_H-M   'P 1'
#
loop_
_entity.id
_entity.type
_entity.pdbx_description
1 polymer ?
#
loop_
_entity_poly.entity_id
_entity_poly.type
_entity_poly.pdbx_seq_one_letter_code
_entity_poly.pdbx_strand_id
1 'polypeptide(L)'
;MFKDYPHKNDVILINGKNYFKRTLSSKIMLEKEYFIMKFLQPLKIAPQIFSFKEGILIEEYLKGWCPIKQKELTDKIIKSIAITLKKLHSVKLSEEIIQICKDKYTMDLKYHPYEIFKSIEKVARSRNVCCDYKKLEKYFKEVEKKLNECNYMLCLIHGDLSPNNILLKEGKVRIVDW
;
A
#
# COMPACT_ATOMS: atom_id res chain seq x y z
N MET A 1 4.07 17.12 -5.48
CA MET A 1 5.32 16.87 -4.73
C MET A 1 5.09 15.60 -3.93
N PHE A 2 5.99 14.60 -3.98
CA PHE A 2 5.88 13.42 -3.11
C PHE A 2 6.09 13.89 -1.68
N LYS A 3 5.10 13.68 -0.82
CA LYS A 3 5.12 14.06 0.58
C LYS A 3 4.75 12.82 1.38
N ASP A 4 5.67 12.41 2.24
CA ASP A 4 5.40 11.35 3.19
C ASP A 4 4.46 11.89 4.29
N TYR A 5 3.51 11.05 4.71
CA TYR A 5 2.52 11.38 5.71
C TYR A 5 2.58 10.30 6.80
N PRO A 6 3.49 10.43 7.78
CA PRO A 6 3.63 9.39 8.80
C PRO A 6 2.35 9.27 9.62
N HIS A 7 1.87 8.04 9.81
CA HIS A 7 0.78 7.76 10.73
C HIS A 7 1.23 7.98 12.18
N LYS A 8 0.30 8.49 12.99
CA LYS A 8 0.39 8.37 14.45
C LYS A 8 -0.53 7.23 14.86
N ASN A 9 0.08 6.26 15.53
CA ASN A 9 -0.52 4.98 15.86
C ASN A 9 -0.61 4.82 17.37
N ASP A 10 -1.82 4.64 17.90
CA ASP A 10 -2.07 4.38 19.31
C ASP A 10 -2.83 3.06 19.48
N VAL A 11 -2.56 2.34 20.56
CA VAL A 11 -3.45 1.26 21.03
C VAL A 11 -4.40 1.85 22.06
N ILE A 12 -5.71 1.74 21.83
CA ILE A 12 -6.75 2.25 22.74
C ILE A 12 -7.59 1.11 23.29
N LEU A 13 -8.09 1.29 24.51
CA LEU A 13 -8.99 0.34 25.18
C LEU A 13 -10.41 0.89 25.16
N ILE A 14 -11.34 0.14 24.55
CA ILE A 14 -12.78 0.47 24.56
C ILE A 14 -13.52 -0.76 25.08
N ASN A 15 -14.27 -0.61 26.17
CA ASN A 15 -15.05 -1.69 26.79
C ASN A 15 -14.23 -2.98 27.04
N GLY A 16 -12.99 -2.84 27.52
CA GLY A 16 -12.10 -3.98 27.81
C GLY A 16 -11.46 -4.64 26.59
N LYS A 17 -11.65 -4.11 25.38
CA LYS A 17 -11.04 -4.61 24.14
C LYS A 17 -10.07 -3.59 23.55
N ASN A 18 -8.91 -4.08 23.10
CA ASN A 18 -7.91 -3.25 22.41
C ASN A 18 -8.30 -3.00 20.95
N TYR A 19 -8.06 -1.78 20.50
CA TYR A 19 -8.21 -1.34 19.13
C TYR A 19 -6.95 -0.57 18.71
N PHE A 20 -6.70 -0.53 17.41
CA PHE A 20 -5.65 0.30 16.84
C PHE A 20 -6.28 1.59 16.31
N LYS A 21 -5.76 2.72 16.76
CA LYS A 21 -6.18 4.06 16.37
C LYS A 21 -5.10 4.66 15.49
N ARG A 22 -5.46 5.02 14.26
CA ARG A 22 -4.58 5.68 13.30
C ARG A 22 -5.07 7.10 13.04
N THR A 23 -4.11 8.02 12.99
CA THR A 23 -4.34 9.39 12.52
C THR A 23 -3.22 9.80 11.57
N LEU A 24 -3.54 10.67 10.62
CA LEU A 24 -2.61 11.14 9.59
C LEU A 24 -2.70 12.65 9.45
N SER A 25 -1.60 13.30 9.09
CA SER A 25 -1.60 14.75 8.82
C SER A 25 -2.40 15.11 7.56
N SER A 26 -2.54 14.18 6.60
CA SER A 26 -3.44 14.34 5.45
C SER A 26 -4.72 13.52 5.61
N LYS A 27 -5.83 14.20 5.90
CA LYS A 27 -7.14 13.55 6.04
C LYS A 27 -7.58 12.82 4.76
N ILE A 28 -7.24 13.38 3.59
CA ILE A 28 -7.57 12.81 2.28
C ILE A 28 -6.88 11.45 2.09
N MET A 29 -5.61 11.35 2.47
CA MET A 29 -4.87 10.07 2.36
C MET A 29 -5.48 9.02 3.29
N LEU A 30 -5.74 9.36 4.55
CA LEU A 30 -6.35 8.43 5.51
C LEU A 30 -7.78 8.02 5.10
N GLU A 31 -8.52 8.90 4.45
CA GLU A 31 -9.83 8.60 3.87
C GLU A 31 -9.73 7.60 2.71
N LYS A 32 -8.73 7.75 1.82
CA LYS A 32 -8.45 6.75 0.78
C LYS A 32 -8.13 5.39 1.39
N GLU A 33 -7.25 5.35 2.40
CA GLU A 33 -6.91 4.11 3.12
C GLU A 33 -8.16 3.45 3.72
N TYR A 34 -9.03 4.24 4.38
CA TYR A 34 -10.30 3.76 4.92
C TYR A 34 -11.16 3.07 3.86
N PHE A 35 -11.34 3.70 2.69
CA PHE A 35 -12.16 3.12 1.61
C PHE A 35 -11.56 1.83 1.08
N ILE A 36 -10.25 1.78 0.85
CA ILE A 36 -9.55 0.57 0.41
C ILE A 36 -9.68 -0.55 1.45
N MET A 37 -9.39 -0.25 2.72
CA MET A 37 -9.49 -1.25 3.78
C MET A 37 -10.92 -1.75 4.00
N LYS A 38 -11.93 -0.89 3.82
CA LYS A 38 -13.34 -1.27 3.87
C LYS A 38 -13.71 -2.20 2.71
N PHE A 39 -13.26 -1.88 1.50
CA PHE A 39 -13.43 -2.72 0.31
C PHE A 39 -12.78 -4.10 0.47
N LEU A 40 -11.65 -4.19 1.17
CA LEU A 40 -10.91 -5.43 1.40
C LEU A 40 -11.45 -6.31 2.55
N GLN A 41 -12.42 -5.83 3.35
CA GLN A 41 -12.98 -6.57 4.49
C GLN A 41 -13.42 -8.01 4.16
N PRO A 42 -14.14 -8.27 3.05
CA PRO A 42 -14.62 -9.62 2.74
C PRO A 42 -13.48 -10.63 2.54
N LEU A 43 -12.29 -10.17 2.13
CA LEU A 43 -11.15 -11.03 1.85
C LEU A 43 -10.41 -11.50 3.11
N LYS A 44 -10.62 -10.80 4.23
CA LYS A 44 -9.93 -11.04 5.49
C LYS A 44 -8.39 -11.04 5.31
N ILE A 45 -7.89 -10.07 4.53
CA ILE A 45 -6.44 -9.86 4.34
C ILE A 45 -5.93 -8.59 5.04
N ALA A 46 -6.78 -7.59 5.23
CA ALA A 46 -6.49 -6.38 6.00
C ALA A 46 -7.07 -6.47 7.42
N PRO A 47 -6.66 -5.60 8.37
CA PRO A 47 -7.36 -5.39 9.64
C PRO A 47 -8.84 -5.06 9.44
N GLN A 48 -9.70 -5.46 10.37
CA GLN A 48 -11.09 -5.02 10.36
C GLN A 48 -11.22 -3.53 10.71
N ILE A 49 -11.97 -2.76 9.92
CA ILE A 49 -12.31 -1.38 10.24
C ILE A 49 -13.59 -1.30 11.08
N PHE A 50 -13.56 -0.54 12.17
CA PHE A 50 -14.70 -0.30 13.04
C PHE A 50 -15.30 1.10 12.86
N SER A 51 -14.48 2.14 12.72
CA SER A 51 -14.97 3.49 12.44
C SER A 51 -13.95 4.37 11.73
N PHE A 52 -14.45 5.37 11.01
CA PHE A 52 -13.67 6.50 10.51
C PHE A 52 -14.46 7.78 10.76
N LYS A 53 -13.96 8.65 11.63
CA LYS A 53 -14.63 9.92 11.98
C LYS A 53 -13.60 10.98 12.31
N GLU A 54 -13.80 12.19 11.78
CA GLU A 54 -12.98 13.38 12.08
C GLU A 54 -11.46 13.19 11.83
N GLY A 55 -11.09 12.31 10.89
CA GLY A 55 -9.68 11.99 10.60
C GLY A 55 -9.05 10.99 11.57
N ILE A 56 -9.87 10.24 12.30
CA ILE A 56 -9.45 9.14 13.16
C ILE A 56 -10.01 7.84 12.58
N LEU A 57 -9.11 6.90 12.29
CA LEU A 57 -9.43 5.54 11.85
C LEU A 57 -9.28 4.58 13.04
N ILE A 58 -10.32 3.82 13.34
CA ILE A 58 -10.31 2.77 14.37
C ILE A 58 -10.39 1.41 13.70
N GLU A 59 -9.39 0.58 13.93
CA GLU A 59 -9.24 -0.73 13.32
C GLU A 59 -8.90 -1.83 14.34
N GLU A 60 -8.91 -3.07 13.86
CA GLU A 60 -8.61 -4.28 14.62
C GLU A 60 -7.20 -4.26 15.20
N TYR A 61 -7.11 -4.42 16.51
CA TYR A 61 -5.85 -4.74 17.15
C TYR A 61 -5.49 -6.21 16.91
N LEU A 62 -4.51 -6.45 16.05
CA LEU A 62 -4.05 -7.78 15.67
C LEU A 62 -3.16 -8.42 16.75
N LYS A 63 -3.76 -8.83 17.88
CA LYS A 63 -3.03 -9.45 19.00
C LYS A 63 -2.30 -10.73 18.59
N GLY A 64 -0.99 -10.75 18.84
CA GLY A 64 -0.11 -11.90 18.58
C GLY A 64 0.25 -12.10 17.10
N TRP A 65 -0.04 -11.12 16.26
CA TRP A 65 0.48 -11.06 14.90
C TRP A 65 1.82 -10.33 14.89
N CYS A 66 2.79 -10.86 14.15
CA CYS A 66 4.13 -10.30 14.08
C CYS A 66 4.52 -10.04 12.62
N PRO A 67 5.27 -8.97 12.34
CA PRO A 67 5.97 -8.82 11.06
C PRO A 67 6.79 -10.07 10.72
N ILE A 68 6.78 -10.44 9.45
CA ILE A 68 7.58 -11.55 8.96
C ILE A 68 9.07 -11.20 9.08
N LYS A 69 9.85 -12.12 9.66
CA LYS A 69 11.31 -12.04 9.62
C LYS A 69 11.83 -12.91 8.48
N GLN A 70 12.90 -12.48 7.81
CA GLN A 70 13.48 -13.22 6.68
C GLN A 70 13.80 -14.68 7.04
N LYS A 71 14.30 -14.93 8.25
CA LYS A 71 14.60 -16.28 8.76
C LYS A 71 13.37 -17.19 8.95
N GLU A 72 12.16 -16.63 8.94
CA GLU A 72 10.90 -17.36 9.08
C GLU A 72 10.31 -17.73 7.71
N LEU A 73 10.91 -17.28 6.60
CA LEU A 73 10.43 -17.59 5.26
C LEU A 73 10.68 -19.06 4.92
N THR A 74 9.63 -19.86 5.10
CA THR A 74 9.54 -21.24 4.62
C THR A 74 8.66 -21.29 3.37
N ASP A 75 8.75 -22.36 2.58
CA ASP A 75 7.89 -22.57 1.41
C ASP A 75 6.40 -22.45 1.75
N LYS A 76 6.01 -22.96 2.93
CA LYS A 76 4.64 -22.84 3.43
C LYS A 76 4.22 -21.39 3.64
N ILE A 77 5.09 -20.56 4.21
CA ILE A 77 4.82 -19.14 4.46
C ILE A 77 4.80 -18.37 3.14
N ILE A 78 5.76 -18.61 2.25
CA ILE A 78 5.78 -18.01 0.90
C ILE A 78 4.49 -18.34 0.16
N LYS A 79 4.03 -19.59 0.21
CA LYS A 79 2.75 -20.01 -0.37
C LYS A 79 1.56 -19.27 0.26
N SER A 80 1.55 -19.09 1.58
CA SER A 80 0.51 -18.30 2.26
C SER A 80 0.50 -16.83 1.80
N ILE A 81 1.68 -16.20 1.65
CA ILE A 81 1.80 -14.83 1.14
C ILE A 81 1.27 -14.77 -0.30
N ALA A 82 1.70 -15.67 -1.18
CA ALA A 82 1.26 -15.72 -2.57
C ALA A 82 -0.26 -15.91 -2.70
N ILE A 83 -0.86 -16.77 -1.88
CA ILE A 83 -2.33 -16.94 -1.83
C ILE A 83 -3.03 -15.65 -1.40
N THR A 84 -2.51 -14.96 -0.38
CA THR A 84 -3.06 -13.68 0.10
C THR A 84 -2.95 -12.59 -0.97
N LEU A 85 -1.80 -12.47 -1.65
CA LEU A 85 -1.63 -11.54 -2.76
C LEU A 85 -2.52 -11.90 -3.96
N LYS A 86 -2.71 -13.18 -4.26
CA LYS A 86 -3.66 -13.61 -5.29
C LYS A 86 -5.09 -13.16 -4.95
N LYS A 87 -5.52 -13.28 -3.70
CA LYS A 87 -6.84 -12.77 -3.26
C LYS A 87 -6.97 -11.27 -3.51
N LEU A 88 -5.93 -10.50 -3.16
CA LEU A 88 -5.88 -9.06 -3.42
C LEU A 88 -5.97 -8.77 -4.93
N HIS A 89 -5.14 -9.41 -5.75
CA HIS A 89 -5.05 -9.13 -7.18
C HIS A 89 -6.27 -9.63 -7.97
N SER A 90 -7.07 -10.53 -7.39
CA SER A 90 -8.27 -11.09 -8.03
C SER A 90 -9.56 -10.34 -7.68
N VAL A 91 -9.50 -9.26 -6.90
CA VAL A 91 -10.70 -8.46 -6.60
C VAL A 91 -11.24 -7.80 -7.86
N LYS A 92 -12.56 -7.84 -8.03
CA LYS A 92 -13.21 -7.08 -9.10
C LYS A 92 -13.26 -5.61 -8.68
N LEU A 93 -12.56 -4.75 -9.42
CA LEU A 93 -12.52 -3.32 -9.16
C LEU A 93 -13.84 -2.67 -9.63
N SER A 94 -14.50 -1.94 -8.72
CA SER A 94 -15.57 -1.02 -9.10
C SER A 94 -14.98 0.30 -9.63
N GLU A 95 -15.77 1.07 -10.37
CA GLU A 95 -15.38 2.40 -10.84
C GLU A 95 -15.00 3.33 -9.68
N GLU A 96 -15.70 3.23 -8.55
CA GLU A 96 -15.40 3.99 -7.33
C GLU A 96 -13.99 3.70 -6.81
N ILE A 97 -13.60 2.42 -6.70
CA ILE A 97 -12.26 2.03 -6.24
C ILE A 97 -11.18 2.48 -7.22
N ILE A 98 -11.45 2.35 -8.52
CA ILE A 98 -10.56 2.86 -9.57
C ILE A 98 -10.34 4.36 -9.38
N GLN A 99 -11.41 5.14 -9.18
CA GLN A 99 -11.33 6.59 -9.03
C GLN A 99 -10.60 7.02 -7.75
N ILE A 100 -10.75 6.27 -6.65
CA ILE A 100 -10.02 6.50 -5.39
C ILE A 100 -8.51 6.27 -5.58
N CYS A 101 -8.15 5.19 -6.27
CA CYS A 101 -6.76 4.80 -6.51
C CYS A 101 -6.09 5.63 -7.60
N LYS A 102 -6.85 6.19 -8.54
CA LYS A 102 -6.30 6.90 -9.68
C LYS A 102 -5.54 8.14 -9.23
N ASP A 103 -4.31 8.26 -9.72
CA ASP A 103 -3.53 9.47 -9.61
C ASP A 103 -2.85 9.81 -10.94
N LYS A 104 -2.01 10.84 -10.92
CA LYS A 104 -1.27 11.31 -12.11
C LYS A 104 -0.21 10.32 -12.61
N TYR A 105 0.08 9.25 -11.88
CA TYR A 105 1.02 8.20 -12.24
C TYR A 105 0.32 6.91 -12.69
N THR A 106 -1.00 6.82 -12.51
CA THR A 106 -1.82 5.68 -12.97
C THR A 106 -2.87 6.13 -14.00
N MET A 107 -2.51 7.10 -14.85
CA MET A 107 -3.41 7.64 -15.89
C MET A 107 -3.79 6.54 -16.89
N ASP A 108 -5.00 6.62 -17.45
CA ASP A 108 -5.53 5.63 -18.41
C ASP A 108 -5.42 4.17 -17.97
N LEU A 109 -5.44 3.94 -16.65
CA LEU A 109 -5.30 2.63 -16.02
C LEU A 109 -3.94 1.96 -16.30
N LYS A 110 -2.93 2.77 -16.63
CA LYS A 110 -1.54 2.36 -16.87
C LYS A 110 -0.60 3.03 -15.89
N TYR A 111 0.45 2.32 -15.51
CA TYR A 111 1.50 2.86 -14.64
C TYR A 111 2.55 3.65 -15.43
N HIS A 112 2.83 4.88 -14.98
CA HIS A 112 3.71 5.84 -15.62
C HIS A 112 4.94 6.17 -14.76
N PRO A 113 5.94 5.28 -14.68
CA PRO A 113 7.10 5.47 -13.81
C PRO A 113 7.97 6.67 -14.23
N TYR A 114 7.90 7.09 -15.50
CA TYR A 114 8.62 8.27 -15.97
C TYR A 114 8.10 9.57 -15.35
N GLU A 115 6.78 9.69 -15.14
CA GLU A 115 6.17 10.85 -14.45
C GLU A 115 6.57 10.92 -12.97
N ILE A 116 6.77 9.75 -12.34
CA ILE A 116 7.31 9.65 -10.98
C ILE A 116 8.75 10.15 -10.96
N PHE A 117 9.60 9.68 -11.89
CA PHE A 117 10.98 10.13 -12.02
C PHE A 117 11.07 11.65 -12.16
N LYS A 118 10.32 12.28 -13.06
CA LYS A 118 10.30 13.75 -13.21
C LYS A 118 9.95 14.47 -11.91
N SER A 119 9.03 13.90 -11.14
CA SER A 119 8.61 14.46 -9.84
C SER A 119 9.72 14.36 -8.79
N ILE A 120 10.46 13.24 -8.77
CA ILE A 120 11.59 13.01 -7.87
C ILE A 120 12.79 13.89 -8.28
N GLU A 121 13.14 13.91 -9.57
CA GLU A 121 14.23 14.70 -10.12
C GLU A 121 14.10 16.18 -9.73
N LYS A 122 12.90 16.76 -9.86
CA LYS A 122 12.64 18.15 -9.49
C LYS A 122 13.03 18.43 -8.02
N VAL A 123 12.68 17.52 -7.11
CA VAL A 123 12.97 17.64 -5.67
C VAL A 123 14.46 17.39 -5.40
N ALA A 124 15.04 16.37 -6.03
CA ALA A 124 16.45 16.00 -5.88
C ALA A 124 17.37 17.16 -6.32
N ARG A 125 17.05 17.81 -7.45
CA ARG A 125 17.76 19.00 -7.94
C ARG A 125 17.65 20.17 -6.98
N SER A 126 16.46 20.45 -6.42
CA SER A 126 16.31 21.51 -5.39
C SER A 126 17.09 21.23 -4.10
N ARG A 127 17.48 19.98 -3.87
CA ARG A 127 18.28 19.53 -2.72
C ARG A 127 19.75 19.28 -3.06
N ASN A 128 20.19 19.68 -4.26
CA ASN A 128 21.57 19.49 -4.75
C ASN A 128 22.07 18.03 -4.67
N VAL A 129 21.17 17.05 -4.86
CA VAL A 129 21.57 15.65 -4.93
C VAL A 129 22.40 15.42 -6.19
N CYS A 130 23.62 14.91 -6.03
CA CYS A 130 24.52 14.60 -7.13
C CYS A 130 24.18 13.22 -7.70
N CYS A 131 23.72 13.16 -8.95
CA CYS A 131 23.52 11.92 -9.69
C CYS A 131 23.53 12.16 -11.21
N ASP A 132 23.65 11.09 -11.99
CA ASP A 132 23.53 11.14 -13.45
C ASP A 132 22.06 11.11 -13.87
N TYR A 133 21.43 12.29 -13.84
CA TYR A 133 20.03 12.46 -14.21
C TYR A 133 19.73 12.04 -15.65
N LYS A 134 20.66 12.22 -16.59
CA LYS A 134 20.46 11.84 -18.00
C LYS A 134 20.38 10.32 -18.14
N LYS A 135 21.25 9.59 -17.44
CA LYS A 135 21.22 8.13 -17.43
C LYS A 135 19.94 7.60 -16.77
N LEU A 136 19.52 8.19 -15.64
CA LEU A 136 18.27 7.82 -14.97
C LEU A 136 17.04 8.08 -15.87
N GLU A 137 16.99 9.24 -16.54
CA GLU A 137 15.92 9.58 -17.47
C GLU A 137 15.78 8.52 -18.57
N LYS A 138 16.91 8.10 -19.18
CA LYS A 138 16.92 7.03 -20.18
C LYS A 138 16.39 5.71 -19.61
N TYR A 139 16.82 5.34 -18.41
CA TYR A 139 16.37 4.12 -17.74
C TYR A 139 14.85 4.12 -17.50
N PHE A 140 14.29 5.20 -16.97
CA PHE A 140 12.85 5.30 -16.70
C PHE A 140 12.01 5.28 -17.99
N LYS A 141 12.50 5.89 -19.07
CA LYS A 141 11.87 5.79 -20.40
C LYS A 141 11.86 4.34 -20.92
N GLU A 142 12.96 3.61 -20.75
CA GLU A 142 13.05 2.20 -21.15
C GLU A 142 12.12 1.30 -20.31
N VAL A 143 12.02 1.55 -19.00
CA VAL A 143 11.08 0.82 -18.12
C VAL A 143 9.63 1.08 -18.54
N GLU A 144 9.26 2.33 -18.77
CA GLU A 144 7.90 2.67 -19.20
C GLU A 144 7.56 2.05 -20.57
N LYS A 145 8.51 2.05 -21.51
CA LYS A 145 8.35 1.36 -22.79
C LYS A 145 8.06 -0.13 -22.60
N LYS A 146 8.88 -0.83 -21.80
CA LYS A 146 8.68 -2.27 -21.52
C LYS A 146 7.35 -2.55 -20.83
N LEU A 147 6.93 -1.70 -19.88
CA LEU A 147 5.64 -1.85 -19.23
C LEU A 147 4.47 -1.69 -20.21
N ASN A 148 4.58 -0.80 -21.20
CA ASN A 148 3.57 -0.63 -22.23
C ASN A 148 3.50 -1.81 -23.22
N GLU A 149 4.59 -2.56 -23.38
CA GLU A 149 4.65 -3.79 -24.16
C GLU A 149 4.08 -5.00 -23.38
N CYS A 150 4.09 -4.93 -22.05
CA CYS A 150 3.53 -5.97 -21.19
C CYS A 150 2.00 -5.91 -21.18
N ASN A 151 1.36 -7.03 -21.50
CA ASN A 151 -0.07 -7.20 -21.26
C ASN A 151 -0.31 -7.56 -19.78
N TYR A 152 -0.44 -6.56 -18.91
CA TYR A 152 -0.86 -6.78 -17.52
C TYR A 152 -2.33 -6.45 -17.34
N MET A 153 -3.01 -7.26 -16.53
CA MET A 153 -4.37 -6.97 -16.10
C MET A 153 -4.33 -5.95 -14.96
N LEU A 154 -5.22 -4.95 -15.03
CA LEU A 154 -5.42 -4.02 -13.94
C LEU A 154 -5.87 -4.79 -12.68
N CYS A 155 -5.15 -4.59 -11.59
CA CYS A 155 -5.49 -5.15 -10.29
C CYS A 155 -5.12 -4.16 -9.18
N LEU A 156 -5.75 -4.31 -8.01
CA LEU A 156 -5.35 -3.58 -6.82
C LEU A 156 -4.04 -4.17 -6.28
N ILE A 157 -3.08 -3.32 -5.94
CA ILE A 157 -1.81 -3.69 -5.32
C ILE A 157 -1.64 -2.96 -3.99
N HIS A 158 -0.77 -3.47 -3.12
CA HIS A 158 -0.43 -2.78 -1.86
C HIS A 158 0.51 -1.59 -2.06
N GLY A 159 1.45 -1.68 -3.00
CA GLY A 159 2.47 -0.64 -3.23
C GLY A 159 3.68 -0.70 -2.30
N ASP A 160 3.54 -1.17 -1.05
CA ASP A 160 4.66 -1.35 -0.11
C ASP A 160 4.63 -2.72 0.61
N LEU A 161 5.02 -3.80 -0.08
CA LEU A 161 5.09 -5.15 0.50
C LEU A 161 6.40 -5.40 1.24
N SER A 162 6.78 -4.49 2.13
CA SER A 162 7.90 -4.70 3.04
C SER A 162 7.59 -5.78 4.09
N PRO A 163 8.60 -6.48 4.66
CA PRO A 163 8.37 -7.47 5.72
C PRO A 163 7.63 -6.93 6.95
N ASN A 164 7.72 -5.61 7.20
CA ASN A 164 7.03 -4.93 8.30
C ASN A 164 5.51 -4.86 8.09
N ASN A 165 5.08 -4.83 6.82
CA ASN A 165 3.67 -4.69 6.44
C ASN A 165 2.99 -6.05 6.22
N ILE A 166 3.71 -7.15 6.35
CA ILE A 166 3.19 -8.51 6.24
C ILE A 166 3.22 -9.17 7.60
N LEU A 167 2.05 -9.40 8.17
CA LEU A 167 1.91 -10.00 9.49
C LEU A 167 1.58 -11.49 9.39
N LEU A 168 2.23 -12.29 10.24
CA LEU A 168 2.05 -13.73 10.33
C LEU A 168 1.48 -14.13 11.69
N LYS A 169 0.53 -15.08 11.67
CA LYS A 169 0.07 -15.80 12.86
C LYS A 169 -0.40 -17.19 12.45
N GLU A 170 0.22 -18.24 13.00
CA GLU A 170 -0.18 -19.64 12.76
C GLU A 170 -0.28 -19.99 11.26
N GLY A 171 0.63 -19.45 10.44
CA GLY A 171 0.66 -19.66 8.99
C GLY A 171 -0.38 -18.84 8.18
N LYS A 172 -1.21 -18.03 8.85
CA LYS A 172 -2.12 -17.05 8.22
C LYS A 172 -1.38 -15.73 8.01
N VAL A 173 -1.69 -15.06 6.92
CA VAL A 173 -1.08 -13.78 6.52
C VAL A 173 -2.12 -12.67 6.53
N ARG A 174 -1.74 -11.52 7.09
CA ARG A 174 -2.45 -10.23 6.98
C ARG A 174 -1.49 -9.20 6.43
N ILE A 175 -2.03 -8.19 5.75
CA ILE A 175 -1.29 -7.07 5.20
C ILE A 175 -1.81 -5.80 5.89
N VAL A 176 -0.89 -4.97 6.37
CA VAL A 176 -1.16 -3.72 7.09
C VAL A 176 -0.45 -2.55 6.41
N ASP A 177 -0.80 -1.33 6.82
CA ASP A 177 -0.24 -0.09 6.28
C ASP A 177 -0.57 0.12 4.78
N TRP A 178 -1.88 0.05 4.49
CA TRP A 178 -2.50 0.31 3.19
C TRP A 178 -2.51 1.78 2.82
#